data_AF-X0SZB3-F1
#
_entry.id   AF-X0SZB3-F1
#
_cell.length_a   1.000
_cell.length_b   1.000
_cell.length_c   1.000
_cell.angle_alpha   90.00
_cell.angle_beta   90.00
_cell.angle_gamma   90.00
#
_symmetry.space_group_name_H-M   'P 1'
#
loop_
_entity.id
_entity.type
_entity.pdbx_description
1 polymer ?
#
loop_
_entity_poly.entity_id
_entity_poly.type
_entity_poly.pdbx_seq_one_letter_code
_entity_poly.pdbx_strand_id
1 'polypeptide(L)'
;MIYDIIIIGGGVTGCSIARTLSKYDLKICVIEKEAEIASGTTKANSGVIHAGFASPREYVKRHMCIKGNKLYTQAVKELNFPFKRIGSFVVALEDEQIKKLEEERKKGIEDGIPDLELILDKDTILYMEPNLTEDVVGVLHAPSAGIVSPYELTFALAENASLNGVKFFRNQEVIKIKHQDYIFTVRTYKGEFQGKNLINAAGLYASQISKMLGLDYFSILPRKGEYILFDRNALQLNKVLFPMATK
;
A
#
# COMPACT_ATOMS: atom_id res chain seq x y z
N MET A 1 11.07 -21.80 22.06
CA MET A 1 9.63 -21.59 21.75
C MET A 1 9.48 -21.68 20.24
N ILE A 2 8.47 -22.40 19.74
CA ILE A 2 8.17 -22.51 18.31
C ILE A 2 6.89 -21.71 18.02
N TYR A 3 6.96 -20.83 17.03
CA TYR A 3 5.82 -20.06 16.52
C TYR A 3 5.06 -20.86 15.46
N ASP A 4 3.76 -20.60 15.31
CA ASP A 4 3.01 -21.15 14.18
C ASP A 4 3.38 -20.42 12.90
N ILE A 5 3.63 -19.10 12.99
CA ILE A 5 3.97 -18.24 11.85
C ILE A 5 5.05 -17.22 12.24
N ILE A 6 6.12 -17.14 11.45
CA ILE A 6 7.10 -16.05 11.48
C ILE A 6 6.85 -15.14 10.27
N ILE A 7 6.75 -13.84 10.49
CA ILE A 7 6.65 -12.82 9.44
C ILE A 7 7.96 -12.01 9.43
N ILE A 8 8.63 -11.93 8.29
CA ILE A 8 9.83 -11.09 8.12
C ILE A 8 9.42 -9.77 7.47
N GLY A 9 9.60 -8.68 8.20
CA GLY A 9 9.31 -7.31 7.78
C GLY A 9 8.12 -6.70 8.53
N GLY A 10 8.37 -5.58 9.22
CA GLY A 10 7.39 -4.75 9.93
C GLY A 10 6.87 -3.57 9.08
N GLY A 11 6.87 -3.68 7.75
CA GLY A 11 6.20 -2.71 6.89
C GLY A 11 4.67 -2.86 6.92
N VAL A 12 3.95 -2.00 6.18
CA VAL A 12 2.48 -2.04 6.09
C VAL A 12 1.95 -3.41 5.67
N THR A 13 2.63 -4.10 4.74
CA THR A 13 2.28 -5.46 4.31
C THR A 13 2.40 -6.47 5.45
N GLY A 14 3.55 -6.48 6.14
CA GLY A 14 3.78 -7.40 7.25
C GLY A 14 2.82 -7.15 8.42
N CYS A 15 2.56 -5.90 8.77
CA CYS A 15 1.61 -5.54 9.83
C CYS A 15 0.16 -5.86 9.43
N SER A 16 -0.22 -5.67 8.15
CA SER A 16 -1.54 -6.07 7.64
C SER A 16 -1.75 -7.58 7.74
N ILE A 17 -0.72 -8.36 7.39
CA ILE A 17 -0.73 -9.82 7.50
C ILE A 17 -0.83 -10.24 8.97
N ALA A 18 0.01 -9.67 9.84
CA ALA A 18 0.00 -9.93 11.27
C ALA A 18 -1.36 -9.67 11.90
N ARG A 19 -1.98 -8.51 11.60
CA ARG A 19 -3.33 -8.18 12.06
C ARG A 19 -4.39 -9.16 11.55
N THR A 20 -4.30 -9.57 10.29
CA THR A 20 -5.28 -10.49 9.70
C THR A 20 -5.20 -11.86 10.37
N LEU A 21 -3.97 -12.35 10.60
CA LEU A 21 -3.73 -13.65 11.22
C LEU A 21 -3.97 -13.64 12.73
N SER A 22 -3.85 -12.50 13.40
CA SER A 22 -4.13 -12.38 14.83
C SER A 22 -5.61 -12.54 15.21
N LYS A 23 -6.51 -12.69 14.22
CA LYS A 23 -7.92 -13.06 14.42
C LYS A 23 -8.10 -14.54 14.77
N TYR A 24 -7.05 -15.35 14.61
CA TYR A 24 -7.04 -16.78 14.89
C TYR A 24 -6.15 -17.07 16.11
N ASP A 25 -6.37 -18.22 16.76
CA ASP A 25 -5.55 -18.69 17.88
C ASP A 25 -4.21 -19.26 17.36
N LEU A 26 -3.28 -18.37 17.05
CA LEU A 26 -1.97 -18.67 16.46
C LEU A 26 -0.85 -17.94 17.20
N LYS A 27 0.28 -18.61 17.45
CA LYS A 27 1.49 -17.97 17.96
C LYS A 27 2.25 -17.34 16.80
N ILE A 28 2.19 -16.02 16.70
CA ILE A 28 2.79 -15.27 15.58
C ILE A 28 3.90 -14.35 16.09
N CYS A 29 4.99 -14.26 15.35
CA CYS A 29 5.96 -13.19 15.53
C CYS A 29 6.27 -12.44 14.23
N VAL A 30 6.61 -11.16 14.37
CA VAL A 30 7.11 -10.28 13.31
C VAL A 30 8.54 -9.91 13.65
N ILE A 31 9.45 -10.11 12.70
CA ILE A 31 10.87 -9.77 12.82
C ILE A 31 11.15 -8.55 11.92
N GLU A 32 11.61 -7.46 12.52
CA GLU A 32 11.94 -6.21 11.85
C GLU A 32 13.41 -5.87 12.08
N LYS A 33 14.12 -5.57 10.99
CA LYS A 33 15.56 -5.25 11.04
C LYS A 33 15.81 -3.84 11.59
N GLU A 34 14.91 -2.91 11.32
CA GLU A 34 15.03 -1.51 11.71
C GLU A 34 14.67 -1.32 13.20
N ALA A 35 15.03 -0.15 13.73
CA ALA A 35 14.71 0.23 15.10
C ALA A 35 13.21 0.40 15.33
N GLU A 36 12.46 0.80 14.30
CA GLU A 36 11.02 0.99 14.36
C GLU A 36 10.34 0.30 13.17
N ILE A 37 9.09 -0.13 13.36
CA ILE A 37 8.27 -0.62 12.24
C ILE A 37 7.98 0.51 11.24
N ALA A 38 7.45 0.17 10.07
CA ALA A 38 7.17 1.12 8.98
C ALA A 38 8.40 1.85 8.40
N SER A 39 9.62 1.60 8.88
CA SER A 39 10.84 2.34 8.51
C SER A 39 11.41 2.05 7.11
N GLY A 40 10.86 1.07 6.39
CA GLY A 40 11.20 0.74 5.01
C GLY A 40 10.46 1.63 3.99
N THR A 41 10.01 1.04 2.88
CA THR A 41 9.26 1.76 1.83
C THR A 41 7.91 2.32 2.32
N THR A 42 7.35 1.77 3.39
CA THR A 42 6.14 2.31 4.05
C THR A 42 6.32 3.75 4.49
N LYS A 43 7.52 4.17 4.86
CA LYS A 43 7.81 5.55 5.26
C LYS A 43 7.85 6.54 4.09
N ALA A 44 8.17 6.03 2.91
CA ALA A 44 8.54 6.82 1.74
C ALA A 44 7.59 6.56 0.56
N ASN A 45 6.30 6.85 0.76
CA ASN A 45 5.28 6.84 -0.29
C ASN A 45 4.34 8.05 -0.14
N SER A 46 3.50 8.27 -1.16
CA SER A 46 2.60 9.42 -1.25
C SER A 46 1.39 9.35 -0.29
N GLY A 47 1.17 8.24 0.41
CA GLY A 47 -0.01 8.06 1.26
C GLY A 47 -1.33 7.97 0.48
N VAL A 48 -1.30 7.80 -0.84
CA VAL A 48 -2.51 7.75 -1.67
C VAL A 48 -3.15 6.35 -1.63
N ILE A 49 -4.43 6.32 -1.32
CA ILE A 49 -5.30 5.15 -1.52
C ILE A 49 -5.90 5.26 -2.92
N HIS A 50 -5.33 4.52 -3.87
CA HIS A 50 -5.77 4.54 -5.26
C HIS A 50 -7.12 3.84 -5.45
N ALA A 51 -7.91 4.30 -6.44
CA ALA A 51 -9.20 3.69 -6.80
C ALA A 51 -9.04 2.37 -7.58
N GLY A 52 -7.91 2.18 -8.27
CA GLY A 52 -7.52 0.89 -8.87
C GLY A 52 -7.62 0.79 -10.39
N PHE A 53 -8.00 1.84 -11.12
CA PHE A 53 -8.12 1.80 -12.58
C PHE A 53 -6.79 1.99 -13.34
N ALA A 54 -5.71 2.46 -12.70
CA ALA A 54 -4.47 2.82 -13.41
C ALA A 54 -3.60 1.62 -13.87
N SER A 55 -3.83 0.43 -13.31
CA SER A 55 -3.03 -0.76 -13.63
C SER A 55 -3.74 -1.64 -14.64
N PRO A 56 -3.06 -2.24 -15.64
CA PRO A 56 -3.68 -3.18 -16.58
C PRO A 56 -4.36 -4.36 -15.87
N ARG A 57 -5.44 -4.90 -16.48
CA ARG A 57 -6.34 -5.90 -15.88
C ARG A 57 -5.69 -7.25 -15.64
N GLU A 58 -4.73 -7.62 -16.47
CA GLU A 58 -3.96 -8.86 -16.35
C GLU A 58 -3.10 -8.92 -15.07
N TYR A 59 -2.81 -7.77 -14.45
CA TYR A 59 -2.00 -7.73 -13.24
C TYR A 59 -2.85 -7.89 -11.97
N VAL A 60 -2.43 -8.81 -11.12
CA VAL A 60 -2.99 -9.03 -9.77
C VAL A 60 -3.09 -7.74 -8.96
N LYS A 61 -2.16 -6.78 -9.14
CA LYS A 61 -2.18 -5.49 -8.44
C LYS A 61 -3.47 -4.70 -8.66
N ARG A 62 -4.10 -4.78 -9.85
CA ARG A 62 -5.36 -4.07 -10.13
C ARG A 62 -6.46 -4.59 -9.21
N HIS A 63 -6.67 -5.91 -9.21
CA HIS A 63 -7.68 -6.56 -8.38
C HIS A 63 -7.42 -6.37 -6.87
N MET A 64 -6.15 -6.47 -6.44
CA MET A 64 -5.77 -6.22 -5.04
C MET A 64 -6.01 -4.77 -4.63
N CYS A 65 -5.76 -3.80 -5.52
CA CYS A 65 -6.01 -2.39 -5.26
C CYS A 65 -7.50 -2.11 -5.07
N ILE A 66 -8.34 -2.61 -5.99
CA ILE A 66 -9.80 -2.41 -5.94
C ILE A 66 -10.39 -3.04 -4.66
N LYS A 67 -9.98 -4.28 -4.34
CA LYS A 67 -10.41 -4.95 -3.09
C LYS A 67 -9.88 -4.21 -1.86
N GLY A 68 -8.60 -3.87 -1.85
CA GLY A 68 -7.93 -3.19 -0.75
C GLY A 68 -8.49 -1.81 -0.45
N ASN A 69 -8.82 -1.01 -1.46
CA ASN A 69 -9.45 0.31 -1.32
C ASN A 69 -10.71 0.24 -0.44
N LYS A 70 -11.57 -0.75 -0.69
CA LYS A 70 -12.81 -0.95 0.07
C LYS A 70 -12.56 -1.21 1.57
N LEU A 71 -11.46 -1.89 1.90
CA LEU A 71 -11.11 -2.25 3.28
C LEU A 71 -10.73 -1.03 4.14
N TYR A 72 -10.23 0.06 3.56
CA TYR A 72 -9.81 1.24 4.34
C TYR A 72 -10.97 1.91 5.08
N THR A 73 -12.16 1.91 4.49
CA THR A 73 -13.36 2.51 5.12
C THR A 73 -13.79 1.75 6.38
N GLN A 74 -13.59 0.44 6.39
CA GLN A 74 -13.81 -0.37 7.59
C GLN A 74 -12.65 -0.23 8.57
N ALA A 75 -11.41 -0.33 8.08
CA ALA A 75 -10.22 -0.27 8.91
C ALA A 75 -10.12 1.04 9.71
N VAL A 76 -10.48 2.19 9.12
CA VAL A 76 -10.48 3.47 9.85
C VAL A 76 -11.47 3.48 11.01
N LYS A 77 -12.64 2.83 10.87
CA LYS A 77 -13.63 2.72 11.95
C LYS A 77 -13.15 1.82 13.08
N GLU A 78 -12.38 0.78 12.74
CA GLU A 78 -11.89 -0.21 13.69
C GLU A 78 -10.62 0.25 14.43
N LEU A 79 -9.76 1.01 13.75
CA LEU A 79 -8.39 1.29 14.18
C LEU A 79 -8.08 2.78 14.40
N ASN A 80 -8.96 3.68 13.94
CA ASN A 80 -8.88 5.12 14.17
C ASN A 80 -7.54 5.78 13.76
N PHE A 81 -7.08 5.54 12.52
CA PHE A 81 -5.93 6.25 11.93
C PHE A 81 -6.38 7.38 10.99
N PRO A 82 -5.56 8.42 10.73
CA PRO A 82 -5.93 9.49 9.81
C PRO A 82 -6.11 8.98 8.37
N PHE A 83 -7.35 9.08 7.89
CA PHE A 83 -7.74 8.75 6.54
C PHE A 83 -8.79 9.76 6.05
N LYS A 84 -8.65 10.21 4.81
CA LYS A 84 -9.62 11.09 4.16
C LYS A 84 -9.92 10.58 2.76
N ARG A 85 -11.21 10.39 2.46
CA ARG A 85 -11.67 9.98 1.14
C ARG A 85 -11.97 11.20 0.29
N ILE A 86 -10.90 11.85 -0.13
CA ILE A 86 -10.98 13.12 -0.87
C ILE A 86 -11.26 12.90 -2.37
N GLY A 87 -11.06 11.70 -2.89
CA GLY A 87 -11.15 11.38 -4.31
C GLY A 87 -9.91 11.80 -5.10
N SER A 88 -9.89 11.46 -6.39
CA SER A 88 -8.81 11.84 -7.30
C SER A 88 -9.33 12.26 -8.66
N PHE A 89 -8.60 13.14 -9.34
CA PHE A 89 -8.77 13.47 -10.74
C PHE A 89 -7.59 12.95 -11.55
N VAL A 90 -7.87 12.31 -12.69
CA VAL A 90 -6.91 12.25 -13.80
C VAL A 90 -7.29 13.35 -14.78
N VAL A 91 -6.40 14.32 -14.97
CA VAL A 91 -6.67 15.56 -15.69
C VAL A 91 -6.26 15.40 -17.16
N ALA A 92 -7.20 15.68 -18.07
CA ALA A 92 -6.94 15.82 -19.50
C ALA A 92 -6.79 17.30 -19.87
N LEU A 93 -5.76 17.59 -20.67
CA LEU A 93 -5.47 18.93 -21.19
C LEU A 93 -5.62 19.01 -22.73
N GLU A 94 -5.89 17.88 -23.38
CA GLU A 94 -6.05 17.76 -24.83
C GLU A 94 -7.27 16.88 -25.13
N ASP A 95 -8.06 17.23 -26.15
CA ASP A 95 -9.31 16.53 -26.49
C ASP A 95 -9.06 15.04 -26.83
N GLU A 96 -7.90 14.72 -27.39
CA GLU A 96 -7.49 13.34 -27.69
C GLU A 96 -7.43 12.45 -26.44
N GLN A 97 -7.16 13.05 -25.28
CA GLN A 97 -7.04 12.33 -24.00
C GLN A 97 -8.40 11.90 -23.45
N ILE A 98 -9.49 12.57 -23.84
CA ILE A 98 -10.85 12.27 -23.38
C ILE A 98 -11.27 10.84 -23.74
N LYS A 99 -10.95 10.39 -24.96
CA LYS A 99 -11.25 9.01 -25.39
C LYS A 99 -10.61 7.97 -24.48
N LYS A 100 -9.35 8.20 -24.09
CA LYS A 100 -8.61 7.31 -23.19
C LYS A 100 -9.20 7.34 -21.78
N LEU A 101 -9.62 8.50 -21.27
CA LEU A 101 -10.31 8.58 -19.97
C LEU A 101 -11.63 7.82 -19.98
N GLU A 102 -12.42 7.93 -21.05
CA GLU A 102 -13.69 7.21 -21.18
C GLU A 102 -13.50 5.69 -21.23
N GLU A 103 -12.45 5.22 -21.93
CA GLU A 103 -12.08 3.80 -21.91
C GLU A 103 -11.70 3.32 -20.50
N GLU A 104 -10.89 4.08 -19.77
CA GLU A 104 -10.51 3.75 -18.40
C GLU A 104 -11.72 3.80 -17.44
N ARG A 105 -12.65 4.72 -17.66
CA ARG A 105 -13.92 4.80 -16.92
C ARG A 105 -14.73 3.53 -17.11
N LYS A 106 -15.02 3.15 -18.36
CA LYS A 106 -15.78 1.94 -18.70
C LYS A 106 -15.13 0.70 -18.08
N LYS A 107 -13.81 0.56 -18.25
CA LYS A 107 -13.08 -0.56 -17.66
C LYS A 107 -13.15 -0.55 -16.13
N GLY A 108 -12.98 0.60 -15.50
CA GLY A 108 -13.04 0.73 -14.04
C GLY A 108 -14.39 0.35 -13.46
N ILE A 109 -15.49 0.75 -14.11
CA ILE A 109 -16.86 0.39 -13.71
C ILE A 109 -17.08 -1.12 -13.80
N GLU A 110 -16.70 -1.74 -14.92
CA GLU A 110 -16.76 -3.19 -15.10
C GLU A 110 -15.95 -3.95 -14.03
N ASP A 111 -14.83 -3.39 -13.57
CA ASP A 111 -14.00 -3.97 -12.51
C ASP A 111 -14.54 -3.72 -11.09
N GLY A 112 -15.67 -3.01 -10.98
CA GLY A 112 -16.37 -2.76 -9.71
C GLY A 112 -15.79 -1.60 -8.89
N ILE A 113 -15.18 -0.61 -9.56
CA ILE A 113 -14.81 0.69 -8.97
C ILE A 113 -16.08 1.55 -8.88
N PRO A 114 -16.52 1.94 -7.67
CA PRO A 114 -17.75 2.70 -7.51
C PRO A 114 -17.56 4.16 -7.95
N ASP A 115 -18.64 4.73 -8.48
CA ASP A 115 -18.82 6.16 -8.73
C ASP A 115 -17.72 6.80 -9.61
N LEU A 116 -17.14 6.01 -10.52
CA LEU A 116 -16.11 6.48 -11.45
C LEU A 116 -16.74 7.26 -12.61
N GLU A 117 -16.42 8.54 -12.73
CA GLU A 117 -17.12 9.48 -13.60
C GLU A 117 -16.14 10.25 -14.51
N LEU A 118 -16.51 10.42 -15.77
CA LEU A 118 -15.84 11.34 -16.68
C LEU A 118 -16.64 12.66 -16.67
N ILE A 119 -16.00 13.74 -16.25
CA ILE A 119 -16.60 15.06 -16.18
C ILE A 119 -15.92 15.93 -17.25
N LEU A 120 -16.72 16.52 -18.14
CA LEU A 120 -16.27 17.42 -19.20
C LEU A 120 -16.71 18.87 -18.95
N ASP A 121 -17.67 19.07 -18.05
CA ASP A 121 -18.15 20.41 -17.70
C ASP A 121 -17.10 21.16 -16.89
N LYS A 122 -16.51 22.18 -17.50
CA LYS A 122 -15.39 22.94 -16.95
C LYS A 122 -15.75 23.67 -15.65
N ASP A 123 -16.95 24.26 -15.59
CA ASP A 123 -17.41 24.98 -14.40
C ASP A 123 -17.55 24.04 -13.20
N THR A 124 -18.07 22.83 -13.40
CA THR A 124 -18.11 21.79 -12.37
C THR A 124 -16.70 21.36 -11.92
N ILE A 125 -15.78 21.17 -12.87
CA ILE A 125 -14.39 20.78 -12.56
C ILE A 125 -13.71 21.84 -11.70
N LEU A 126 -13.78 23.11 -12.10
CA LEU A 126 -13.18 24.22 -11.38
C LEU A 126 -13.90 24.50 -10.06
N TYR A 127 -15.21 24.26 -9.96
CA TYR A 127 -15.90 24.31 -8.67
C TYR A 127 -15.36 23.27 -7.69
N MET A 128 -15.05 22.05 -8.17
CA MET A 128 -14.49 20.97 -7.33
C MET A 128 -13.01 21.16 -7.01
N GLU A 129 -12.22 21.68 -7.94
CA GLU A 129 -10.78 21.96 -7.79
C GLU A 129 -10.44 23.36 -8.37
N PRO A 130 -10.62 24.43 -7.57
CA PRO A 130 -10.50 25.81 -8.05
C PRO A 130 -9.10 26.24 -8.52
N ASN A 131 -8.06 25.55 -8.04
CA ASN A 131 -6.67 25.86 -8.38
C ASN A 131 -6.16 25.09 -9.61
N LEU A 132 -7.05 24.39 -10.34
CA LEU A 132 -6.70 23.71 -11.57
C LEU A 132 -6.54 24.71 -12.73
N THR A 133 -5.70 24.39 -13.71
CA THR A 133 -5.55 25.23 -14.91
C THR A 133 -6.86 25.34 -15.69
N GLU A 134 -7.08 26.49 -16.33
CA GLU A 134 -8.17 26.70 -17.27
C GLU A 134 -8.03 25.87 -18.56
N ASP A 135 -6.85 25.31 -18.84
CA ASP A 135 -6.63 24.46 -20.03
C ASP A 135 -7.24 23.05 -19.88
N VAL A 136 -7.85 22.75 -18.73
CA VAL A 136 -8.52 21.46 -18.52
C VAL A 136 -9.69 21.27 -19.49
N VAL A 137 -9.68 20.16 -20.21
CA VAL A 137 -10.76 19.76 -21.14
C VAL A 137 -11.63 18.62 -20.59
N GLY A 138 -11.19 17.97 -19.51
CA GLY A 138 -11.98 16.98 -18.79
C GLY A 138 -11.19 16.28 -17.69
N VAL A 139 -11.90 15.59 -16.79
CA VAL A 139 -11.29 14.79 -15.71
C VAL A 139 -11.98 13.45 -15.56
N LEU A 140 -11.20 12.42 -15.27
CA LEU A 140 -11.72 11.17 -14.71
C LEU A 140 -11.71 11.29 -13.18
N HIS A 141 -12.89 11.45 -12.60
CA HIS A 141 -13.11 11.57 -11.18
C HIS A 141 -13.35 10.21 -10.54
N ALA A 142 -12.53 9.87 -9.55
CA ALA A 142 -12.71 8.69 -8.72
C ALA A 142 -12.92 9.10 -7.24
N PRO A 143 -14.18 9.20 -6.78
CA PRO A 143 -14.51 9.54 -5.39
C PRO A 143 -13.95 8.52 -4.39
N SER A 144 -13.76 7.28 -4.83
CA SER A 144 -13.27 6.19 -3.98
C SER A 144 -11.81 6.33 -3.56
N ALA A 145 -11.02 7.17 -4.21
CA ALA A 145 -9.64 7.45 -3.84
C ALA A 145 -9.54 8.27 -2.54
N GLY A 146 -8.38 8.22 -1.89
CA GLY A 146 -8.16 8.94 -0.65
C GLY A 146 -6.70 9.10 -0.28
N ILE A 147 -6.48 9.68 0.89
CA ILE A 147 -5.16 9.87 1.50
C ILE A 147 -5.14 9.29 2.90
N VAL A 148 -3.99 8.76 3.30
CA VAL A 148 -3.74 8.17 4.61
C VAL A 148 -2.35 8.57 5.10
N SER A 149 -2.16 8.63 6.41
CA SER A 149 -0.80 8.60 6.99
C SER A 149 -0.29 7.16 6.95
N PRO A 150 0.71 6.81 6.11
CA PRO A 150 1.14 5.42 5.98
C PRO A 150 1.82 4.89 7.25
N TYR A 151 2.41 5.78 8.04
CA TYR A 151 3.00 5.49 9.35
C TYR A 151 1.92 5.11 10.35
N GLU A 152 0.94 6.00 10.56
CA GLU A 152 -0.10 5.82 11.57
C GLU A 152 -1.01 4.65 11.24
N LEU A 153 -1.33 4.44 9.95
CA LEU A 153 -1.97 3.21 9.50
C LEU A 153 -1.18 1.97 9.96
N THR A 154 0.13 1.95 9.72
CA THR A 154 0.97 0.79 10.02
C THR A 154 1.11 0.56 11.53
N PHE A 155 1.23 1.63 12.31
CA PHE A 155 1.21 1.56 13.78
C PHE A 155 -0.13 1.03 14.29
N ALA A 156 -1.25 1.54 13.81
CA ALA A 156 -2.58 1.09 14.23
C ALA A 156 -2.82 -0.40 13.89
N LEU A 157 -2.33 -0.86 12.73
CA LEU A 157 -2.33 -2.28 12.36
C LEU A 157 -1.50 -3.13 13.34
N ALA A 158 -0.28 -2.68 13.65
CA ALA A 158 0.65 -3.40 14.50
C ALA A 158 0.23 -3.43 15.97
N GLU A 159 -0.26 -2.30 16.50
CA GLU A 159 -0.81 -2.21 17.86
C GLU A 159 -1.99 -3.16 18.03
N ASN A 160 -2.94 -3.15 17.09
CA ASN A 160 -4.06 -4.07 17.10
C ASN A 160 -3.62 -5.54 17.03
N ALA A 161 -2.63 -5.86 16.19
CA ALA A 161 -2.05 -7.20 16.13
C ALA A 161 -1.37 -7.59 17.47
N SER A 162 -0.66 -6.65 18.09
CA SER A 162 0.06 -6.89 19.35
C SER A 162 -0.89 -7.11 20.53
N LEU A 163 -2.00 -6.35 20.60
CA LEU A 163 -3.07 -6.56 21.57
C LEU A 163 -3.69 -7.95 21.45
N ASN A 164 -3.75 -8.49 20.23
CA ASN A 164 -4.19 -9.87 19.96
C ASN A 164 -3.08 -10.93 20.15
N GLY A 165 -1.93 -10.56 20.76
CA GLY A 165 -0.88 -11.50 21.16
C GLY A 165 0.31 -11.65 20.20
N VAL A 166 0.30 -10.98 19.04
CA VAL A 166 1.45 -11.01 18.12
C VAL A 166 2.68 -10.36 18.77
N LYS A 167 3.83 -11.00 18.65
CA LYS A 167 5.11 -10.49 19.18
C LYS A 167 5.94 -9.81 18.10
N PHE A 168 6.35 -8.57 18.34
CA PHE A 168 7.20 -7.81 17.44
C PHE A 168 8.63 -7.76 17.98
N PHE A 169 9.59 -8.15 17.15
CA PHE A 169 11.02 -8.14 17.47
C PHE A 169 11.75 -7.19 16.52
N ARG A 170 12.05 -5.99 17.01
CA ARG A 170 12.74 -4.91 16.27
C ARG A 170 14.26 -4.98 16.45
N ASN A 171 15.02 -4.30 15.60
CA ASN A 171 16.49 -4.38 15.57
C ASN A 171 16.99 -5.83 15.42
N GLN A 172 16.31 -6.62 14.58
CA GLN A 172 16.57 -8.03 14.35
C GLN A 172 16.69 -8.29 12.85
N GLU A 173 17.87 -8.04 12.30
CA GLU A 173 18.13 -8.37 10.90
C GLU A 173 18.24 -9.89 10.73
N VAL A 174 17.44 -10.44 9.80
CA VAL A 174 17.53 -11.83 9.41
C VAL A 174 18.75 -12.02 8.52
N ILE A 175 19.66 -12.89 8.93
CA ILE A 175 20.94 -13.13 8.24
C ILE A 175 21.03 -14.52 7.62
N LYS A 176 20.22 -15.46 8.10
CA LYS A 176 20.19 -16.83 7.59
C LYS A 176 18.86 -17.48 7.91
N ILE A 177 18.39 -18.32 7.00
CA ILE A 177 17.20 -19.14 7.20
C ILE A 177 17.56 -20.57 6.84
N LYS A 178 17.13 -21.51 7.67
CA LYS A 178 17.18 -22.95 7.38
C LYS A 178 15.77 -23.52 7.49
N HIS A 179 15.49 -24.54 6.70
CA HIS A 179 14.26 -25.32 6.80
C HIS A 179 14.63 -26.80 6.91
N GLN A 180 14.33 -27.41 8.05
CA GLN A 180 14.62 -28.82 8.36
C GLN A 180 13.46 -29.36 9.20
N ASP A 181 13.08 -30.62 8.97
CA ASP A 181 12.02 -31.31 9.72
C ASP A 181 10.72 -30.49 9.85
N TYR A 182 10.31 -29.86 8.74
CA TYR A 182 9.12 -28.99 8.65
C TYR A 182 9.13 -27.74 9.55
N ILE A 183 10.31 -27.33 10.03
CA ILE A 183 10.51 -26.14 10.86
C ILE A 183 11.49 -25.17 10.20
N PHE A 184 11.08 -23.91 10.09
CA PHE A 184 11.96 -22.81 9.74
C PHE A 184 12.73 -22.36 10.97
N THR A 185 14.06 -22.29 10.85
CA THR A 185 14.94 -21.61 11.82
C THR A 185 15.47 -20.34 11.18
N VAL A 186 15.01 -19.20 11.69
CA VAL A 186 15.37 -17.86 11.23
C VAL A 186 16.38 -17.28 12.20
N ARG A 187 17.61 -17.07 11.73
CA ARG A 187 18.72 -16.55 12.52
C ARG A 187 18.90 -15.06 12.29
N THR A 188 19.16 -14.36 13.40
CA THR A 188 19.51 -12.94 13.46
C THR A 188 20.83 -12.78 14.21
N TYR A 189 21.35 -11.55 14.30
CA TYR A 189 22.53 -11.29 15.12
C TYR A 189 22.30 -11.44 16.64
N LYS A 190 21.05 -11.37 17.11
CA LYS A 190 20.74 -11.43 18.55
C LYS A 190 20.08 -12.73 18.99
N GLY A 191 19.89 -13.68 18.09
CA GLY A 191 19.29 -14.97 18.40
C GLY A 191 18.60 -15.65 17.23
N GLU A 192 17.88 -16.72 17.54
CA GLU A 192 17.19 -17.55 16.58
C GLU A 192 15.69 -17.64 16.91
N PHE A 193 14.88 -17.68 15.86
CA PHE A 193 13.43 -17.86 15.93
C PHE A 193 13.07 -19.13 15.17
N GLN A 194 12.19 -19.94 15.75
CA GLN A 194 11.71 -21.17 15.12
C GLN A 194 10.22 -21.06 14.84
N GLY A 195 9.79 -21.51 13.66
CA GLY A 195 8.38 -21.50 13.31
C GLY A 195 8.00 -22.51 12.24
N LYS A 196 6.74 -22.93 12.23
CA LYS A 196 6.22 -23.90 11.26
C LYS A 196 6.02 -23.29 9.88
N ASN A 197 5.63 -22.02 9.82
CA ASN A 197 5.43 -21.27 8.59
C ASN A 197 6.25 -19.98 8.58
N LEU A 198 6.66 -19.56 7.40
CA LEU A 198 7.42 -18.33 7.19
C LEU A 198 6.77 -17.48 6.10
N ILE A 199 6.50 -16.21 6.41
CA ILE A 199 5.98 -15.22 5.46
C ILE A 199 7.07 -14.18 5.20
N ASN A 200 7.49 -14.08 3.94
CA ASN A 200 8.45 -13.07 3.49
C ASN A 200 7.72 -11.79 3.07
N ALA A 201 7.72 -10.78 3.94
CA ALA A 201 7.17 -9.45 3.71
C ALA A 201 8.27 -8.36 3.75
N ALA A 202 9.51 -8.72 3.38
CA ALA A 202 10.70 -7.88 3.57
C ALA A 202 10.87 -6.74 2.54
N GLY A 203 9.80 -6.38 1.81
CA GLY A 203 9.81 -5.28 0.84
C GLY A 203 10.91 -5.41 -0.20
N LEU A 204 11.78 -4.39 -0.31
CA LEU A 204 12.91 -4.38 -1.27
C LEU A 204 13.89 -5.54 -1.07
N TYR A 205 13.92 -6.13 0.13
CA TYR A 205 14.82 -7.23 0.50
C TYR A 205 14.17 -8.61 0.33
N ALA A 206 12.93 -8.68 -0.17
CA ALA A 206 12.22 -9.94 -0.29
C ALA A 206 12.97 -10.96 -1.17
N SER A 207 13.58 -10.54 -2.27
CA SER A 207 14.40 -11.44 -3.11
C SER A 207 15.62 -11.98 -2.35
N GLN A 208 16.27 -11.17 -1.51
CA GLN A 208 17.43 -11.58 -0.71
C GLN A 208 17.03 -12.60 0.38
N ILE A 209 15.91 -12.36 1.05
CA ILE A 209 15.35 -13.30 2.03
C ILE A 209 15.00 -14.64 1.36
N SER A 210 14.39 -14.62 0.17
CA SER A 210 14.07 -15.85 -0.57
C SER A 210 15.32 -16.64 -0.97
N LYS A 211 16.40 -15.96 -1.39
CA LYS A 211 17.69 -16.59 -1.72
C LYS A 211 18.31 -17.33 -0.55
N MET A 212 18.06 -16.93 0.71
CA MET A 212 18.57 -17.64 1.89
C MET A 212 18.02 -19.09 1.99
N LEU A 213 16.89 -19.36 1.33
CA LEU A 213 16.27 -20.69 1.21
C LEU A 213 16.56 -21.36 -0.14
N GLY A 214 17.47 -20.81 -0.96
CA GLY A 214 17.77 -21.31 -2.30
C GLY A 214 16.72 -20.95 -3.36
N LEU A 215 15.78 -20.05 -3.04
CA LEU A 215 14.74 -19.62 -3.96
C LEU A 215 15.18 -18.37 -4.73
N ASP A 216 15.74 -18.56 -5.92
CA ASP A 216 16.28 -17.49 -6.77
C ASP A 216 15.54 -17.34 -8.11
N TYR A 217 14.21 -17.29 -8.06
CA TYR A 217 13.36 -17.18 -9.25
C TYR A 217 12.87 -15.75 -9.53
N PHE A 218 13.23 -14.77 -8.69
CA PHE A 218 12.90 -13.37 -8.91
C PHE A 218 13.93 -12.42 -8.29
N SER A 219 14.04 -11.23 -8.85
CA SER A 219 14.85 -10.14 -8.33
C SER A 219 14.01 -8.87 -8.15
N ILE A 220 14.48 -7.97 -7.29
CA ILE A 220 13.89 -6.66 -7.08
C ILE A 220 14.96 -5.64 -7.41
N LEU A 221 14.67 -4.76 -8.36
CA LEU A 221 15.50 -3.62 -8.68
C LEU A 221 14.84 -2.36 -8.09
N PRO A 222 15.37 -1.81 -6.97
CA PRO A 222 14.83 -0.59 -6.39
C PRO A 222 14.92 0.58 -7.37
N ARG A 223 13.87 1.39 -7.42
CA ARG A 223 13.85 2.67 -8.16
C ARG A 223 13.62 3.79 -7.16
N LYS A 224 14.47 4.81 -7.23
CA LYS A 224 14.33 6.01 -6.40
C LYS A 224 13.27 6.92 -7.03
N GLY A 225 12.32 7.37 -6.20
CA GLY A 225 11.45 8.49 -6.50
C GLY A 225 11.79 9.67 -5.59
N GLU A 226 11.47 10.87 -6.04
CA GLU A 226 11.73 12.11 -5.29
C GLU A 226 10.41 12.86 -5.10
N TYR A 227 10.27 13.51 -3.96
CA TYR A 227 9.10 14.32 -3.62
C TYR A 227 9.56 15.74 -3.35
N ILE A 228 8.83 16.71 -3.90
CA ILE A 228 8.95 18.11 -3.53
C ILE A 228 7.80 18.39 -2.57
N LEU A 229 8.14 18.84 -1.36
CA LEU A 229 7.17 19.21 -0.34
C LEU A 229 7.01 20.72 -0.33
N PHE A 230 5.78 21.16 -0.51
CA PHE A 230 5.41 22.57 -0.42
C PHE A 230 5.02 22.92 1.02
N ASP A 231 5.10 24.22 1.36
CA ASP A 231 4.50 24.72 2.60
C ASP A 231 2.98 24.41 2.61
N ARG A 232 2.43 24.15 3.79
CA ARG A 232 1.00 23.81 3.95
C ARG A 232 0.06 24.87 3.37
N ASN A 233 0.49 26.13 3.34
CA ASN A 233 -0.32 27.25 2.85
C ASN A 233 0.00 27.64 1.40
N ALA A 234 0.96 26.97 0.74
CA ALA A 234 1.38 27.34 -0.61
C ALA A 234 0.33 27.00 -1.68
N LEU A 235 -0.43 25.92 -1.48
CA LEU A 235 -1.45 25.47 -2.42
C LEU A 235 -2.54 24.68 -1.67
N GLN A 236 -3.79 25.03 -1.92
CA GLN A 236 -4.93 24.28 -1.38
C GLN A 236 -5.49 23.37 -2.48
N LEU A 237 -5.35 22.06 -2.30
CA LEU A 237 -5.92 21.06 -3.21
C LEU A 237 -7.04 20.30 -2.49
N ASN A 238 -8.16 20.11 -3.19
CA ASN A 238 -9.31 19.36 -2.68
C ASN A 238 -9.23 17.88 -3.07
N LYS A 239 -8.56 17.56 -4.18
CA LYS A 239 -8.42 16.21 -4.75
C LYS A 239 -6.96 15.81 -4.90
N VAL A 240 -6.72 14.50 -5.00
CA VAL A 240 -5.43 14.01 -5.54
C VAL A 240 -5.44 14.21 -7.05
N LEU A 241 -4.48 14.96 -7.58
CA LEU A 241 -4.40 15.27 -9.01
C LEU A 241 -3.33 14.40 -9.67
N PHE A 242 -3.69 13.76 -10.77
CA PHE A 242 -2.78 13.00 -11.63
C PHE A 242 -2.84 13.56 -13.06
N PRO A 243 -1.68 13.69 -13.74
CA PRO A 243 -1.69 13.91 -15.17
C PRO A 243 -2.11 12.64 -15.90
N MET A 244 -2.49 12.78 -17.16
CA MET A 244 -2.55 11.64 -18.07
C MET A 244 -1.18 10.97 -18.18
N ALA A 245 -1.15 9.64 -18.15
CA ALA A 245 0.08 8.90 -18.35
C ALA A 245 0.62 9.15 -19.77
N THR A 246 1.76 9.84 -19.85
CA THR A 246 2.58 9.97 -21.06
C THR A 246 3.32 8.65 -21.30
N LYS A 247 3.42 8.23 -22.57
CA LYS A 247 4.20 7.05 -22.95
C LYS A 247 5.70 7.31 -22.79
#